data_AF-A0A7Y2YJK8-F1
#
_entry.id   AF-A0A7Y2YJK8-F1
#
_cell.length_a   1.000
_cell.length_b   1.000
_cell.length_c   1.000
_cell.angle_alpha   90.00
_cell.angle_beta   90.00
_cell.angle_gamma   90.00
#
_symmetry.space_group_name_H-M   'P 1'
#
loop_
_entity.id
_entity.type
_entity.pdbx_description
1 polymer ?
#
loop_
_entity_poly.entity_id
_entity_poly.type
_entity_poly.pdbx_seq_one_letter_code
_entity_poly.pdbx_strand_id
1 'polypeptide(L)'
;MQALNEIFATIDGYIGGSAWFVYLLIGTGLFFTFYLKFPQIRYFRHAFFCVTGRYDEKGAPGDTSHFRALTTALSGTVGTGNIAGVALAIHLGGPAALFWMLVTAMVGMTTKFVEVT
;
A
#
# COMPACT_ATOMS: atom_id res chain seq x y z
N MET A 1 29.63 -1.94 17.53
CA MET A 1 28.48 -2.87 17.41
C MET A 1 27.37 -2.53 18.40
N GLN A 2 27.64 -2.34 19.70
CA GLN A 2 26.61 -1.97 20.69
C GLN A 2 25.93 -0.62 20.41
N ALA A 3 26.70 0.45 20.16
CA ALA A 3 26.14 1.78 19.86
C ALA A 3 25.25 1.81 18.60
N LEU A 4 25.56 0.99 17.58
CA LEU A 4 24.73 0.87 16.37
C LEU A 4 23.40 0.16 16.67
N ASN A 5 23.44 -0.89 17.49
CA ASN A 5 22.22 -1.57 17.94
C ASN A 5 21.34 -0.67 18.81
N GLU A 6 21.94 0.17 19.67
CA GLU A 6 21.21 1.15 20.47
C GLU A 6 20.52 2.21 19.60
N ILE A 7 21.19 2.69 18.54
CA ILE A 7 20.58 3.61 17.58
C ILE A 7 19.38 2.95 16.88
N PHE A 8 19.54 1.71 16.38
CA PHE A 8 18.43 1.00 15.74
C PHE A 8 17.28 0.70 16.71
N ALA A 9 17.58 0.31 17.96
CA ALA A 9 16.56 0.07 18.98
C ALA A 9 15.80 1.35 19.35
N THR A 10 16.49 2.50 19.35
CA THR A 10 15.86 3.80 19.60
C THR A 10 14.91 4.15 18.45
N ILE A 11 15.36 4.02 17.20
CA ILE A 11 14.52 4.28 16.02
C ILE A 11 13.31 3.33 15.96
N ASP A 12 13.53 2.05 16.23
CA ASP A 12 12.45 1.06 16.28
C ASP A 12 11.44 1.40 17.37
N GLY A 13 11.89 1.77 18.58
CA GLY A 13 11.00 2.16 19.68
C GLY A 13 10.11 3.38 19.36
N TYR A 14 10.61 4.33 18.56
CA TYR A 14 9.84 5.52 18.17
C TYR A 14 8.99 5.32 16.91
N ILE A 15 9.43 4.50 15.95
CA ILE A 15 8.79 4.37 14.64
C ILE A 15 8.23 2.96 14.40
N GLY A 16 9.11 1.95 14.40
CA GLY A 16 8.78 0.59 13.96
C GLY A 16 7.88 -0.19 14.91
N GLY A 17 8.19 -0.16 16.20
CA GLY A 17 7.43 -0.83 17.26
C GLY A 17 6.35 0.04 17.90
N SER A 18 6.22 1.30 17.47
CA SER A 18 5.34 2.25 18.14
C SER A 18 3.91 2.21 17.59
N ALA A 19 2.93 2.00 18.49
CA ALA A 19 1.53 1.85 18.12
C ALA A 19 0.96 3.09 17.39
N TRP A 20 1.46 4.30 17.65
CA TRP A 20 0.97 5.53 17.03
C TRP A 20 1.16 5.55 15.51
N PHE A 21 2.20 4.90 14.99
CA PHE A 21 2.51 4.92 13.57
C PHE A 21 1.43 4.20 12.75
N VAL A 22 0.93 3.06 13.25
CA VAL A 22 -0.16 2.31 12.62
C VAL A 22 -1.45 3.15 12.59
N TYR A 23 -1.77 3.83 13.70
CA TYR A 23 -2.94 4.72 13.76
C TYR A 23 -2.81 5.91 12.82
N LEU A 24 -1.62 6.47 12.64
CA LEU A 24 -1.36 7.55 11.68
C LEU A 24 -1.57 7.06 10.24
N LEU A 25 -1.04 5.89 9.87
CA LEU A 25 -1.20 5.34 8.52
C LEU A 25 -2.68 5.07 8.18
N ILE A 26 -3.41 4.44 9.10
CA ILE A 26 -4.85 4.21 8.90
C ILE A 26 -5.61 5.54 8.90
N GLY A 27 -5.28 6.47 9.79
CA GLY A 27 -5.92 7.78 9.92
C GLY A 27 -5.75 8.64 8.66
N THR A 28 -4.55 8.69 8.10
CA THR A 28 -4.26 9.40 6.83
C THR A 28 -5.02 8.79 5.65
N GLY A 29 -5.05 7.47 5.53
CA GLY A 29 -5.81 6.81 4.48
C GLY A 29 -7.33 7.02 4.60
N LEU A 30 -7.86 7.00 5.83
CA LEU A 30 -9.27 7.32 6.07
C LEU A 30 -9.58 8.79 5.75
N PHE A 31 -8.72 9.72 6.19
CA PHE A 31 -8.85 11.14 5.88
C PHE A 31 -8.95 11.38 4.37
N PHE A 32 -8.01 10.85 3.59
CA PHE A 32 -8.04 11.00 2.13
C PHE A 32 -9.23 10.27 1.50
N THR A 33 -9.65 9.12 2.04
CA THR A 33 -10.83 8.39 1.57
C THR A 33 -12.09 9.24 1.68
N PHE A 34 -12.31 9.90 2.81
CA PHE A 34 -13.46 10.79 2.98
C PHE A 34 -13.32 12.09 2.18
N TYR A 35 -12.13 12.71 2.19
CA TYR A 35 -11.87 13.96 1.48
C TYR A 35 -12.07 13.83 -0.04
N LEU A 36 -11.60 12.73 -0.64
CA LEU A 36 -11.72 12.46 -2.08
C LEU A 36 -13.04 11.75 -2.46
N LYS A 37 -13.95 11.55 -1.51
CA LYS A 37 -15.27 10.91 -1.69
C LYS A 37 -15.15 9.48 -2.27
N PHE A 38 -14.40 8.62 -1.60
CA PHE A 38 -14.20 7.20 -1.93
C PHE A 38 -13.68 6.96 -3.37
N PRO A 39 -12.49 7.50 -3.71
CA PRO A 39 -11.92 7.38 -5.05
C PRO A 39 -11.69 5.91 -5.47
N GLN A 40 -11.36 5.03 -4.53
CA GLN A 40 -11.12 3.60 -4.77
C GLN A 40 -12.34 2.87 -5.33
N ILE A 41 -13.57 3.35 -5.06
CA ILE A 41 -14.81 2.80 -5.65
C ILE A 41 -15.13 3.52 -6.96
N ARG A 42 -15.04 4.86 -6.96
CA ARG A 42 -15.46 5.70 -8.09
C ARG A 42 -14.61 5.50 -9.34
N TYR A 43 -13.29 5.36 -9.17
CA TYR A 43 -12.33 5.28 -10.28
C TYR A 43 -11.90 3.86 -10.62
N PHE A 44 -12.35 2.84 -9.90
CA PHE A 44 -11.91 1.46 -10.11
C PHE A 44 -12.07 0.99 -11.56
N ARG A 45 -13.23 1.27 -12.17
CA ARG A 45 -13.50 0.90 -13.57
C ARG A 45 -12.58 1.64 -14.55
N HIS A 46 -12.31 2.92 -14.29
CA HIS A 46 -11.41 3.71 -15.13
C HIS A 46 -9.98 3.19 -15.05
N ALA A 47 -9.48 2.96 -13.83
CA ALA A 47 -8.16 2.39 -13.59
C ALA A 47 -7.99 1.03 -14.30
N PHE A 48 -9.00 0.15 -14.25
CA PHE A 48 -8.97 -1.11 -15.00
C PHE A 48 -8.82 -0.89 -16.50
N PHE A 49 -9.58 0.02 -17.09
CA PHE A 49 -9.46 0.34 -18.51
C PHE A 49 -8.09 0.93 -18.89
N CYS A 50 -7.48 1.74 -18.01
CA CYS A 50 -6.12 2.25 -18.22
C CYS A 50 -5.11 1.09 -18.30
N VAL A 51 -5.19 0.13 -17.37
CA VAL A 51 -4.27 -1.01 -17.33
C VAL A 51 -4.47 -1.96 -18.52
N THR A 52 -5.69 -2.06 -19.06
CA THR A 52 -5.95 -2.84 -20.29
C THR A 52 -5.45 -2.17 -21.58
N GLY A 53 -4.86 -0.98 -21.49
CA GLY A 53 -4.32 -0.25 -22.64
C GLY A 53 -5.37 0.46 -23.50
N ARG A 54 -6.63 0.56 -23.02
CA ARG A 54 -7.71 1.26 -23.74
C ARG A 54 -7.44 2.76 -23.91
N TYR A 55 -6.60 3.32 -23.03
CA TYR A 55 -6.19 4.72 -23.03
C TYR A 55 -4.70 4.91 -23.39
N ASP A 56 -4.01 3.86 -23.87
CA ASP A 56 -2.63 3.99 -24.32
C ASP A 56 -2.60 4.69 -25.71
N GLU A 57 -2.22 5.96 -25.76
CA GLU A 57 -2.05 6.72 -27.00
C GLU A 57 -0.61 6.64 -27.54
N LYS A 58 -0.46 6.48 -28.86
CA LYS A 58 0.86 6.48 -29.52
C LYS A 58 1.45 7.89 -29.48
N GLY A 59 2.52 8.06 -28.70
CA GLY A 59 3.21 9.35 -28.54
C GLY A 59 2.80 10.15 -27.29
N ALA A 60 1.99 9.55 -26.40
CA ALA A 60 1.75 10.13 -25.08
C ALA A 60 3.08 10.25 -24.29
N PRO A 61 3.28 11.32 -23.51
CA PRO A 61 4.47 11.48 -22.69
C PRO A 61 4.52 10.38 -21.61
N GLY A 62 5.56 9.53 -21.66
CA GLY A 62 5.79 8.46 -20.68
C GLY A 62 6.73 7.38 -21.22
N ASP A 63 7.65 6.90 -20.39
CA ASP A 63 8.68 5.92 -20.79
C ASP A 63 8.13 4.49 -20.91
N THR A 64 6.97 4.21 -20.31
CA THR A 64 6.37 2.88 -20.25
C THR A 64 4.85 2.94 -20.38
N SER A 65 4.22 1.88 -20.87
CA SER A 65 2.76 1.76 -20.89
C SER A 65 2.18 1.61 -19.49
N HIS A 66 0.89 1.94 -19.31
CA HIS A 66 0.22 1.83 -18.01
C HIS A 66 0.33 0.43 -17.39
N PHE A 67 0.24 -0.63 -18.20
CA PHE A 67 0.41 -2.01 -17.74
C PHE A 67 1.83 -2.32 -17.24
N ARG A 68 2.84 -1.80 -17.95
CA ARG A 68 4.25 -1.99 -17.57
C ARG A 68 4.57 -1.26 -16.27
N ALA A 69 4.12 -0.01 -16.12
CA ALA A 69 4.26 0.75 -14.88
C ALA A 69 3.63 0.02 -13.68
N LEU A 70 2.41 -0.52 -13.86
CA LEU A 70 1.75 -1.31 -12.82
C LEU A 70 2.55 -2.57 -12.47
N THR A 71 3.02 -3.32 -13.46
CA THR A 71 3.77 -4.56 -13.22
C THR A 71 5.10 -4.29 -12.52
N THR A 72 5.78 -3.19 -12.86
CA THR A 72 6.99 -2.75 -12.15
C THR A 72 6.68 -2.44 -10.69
N ALA A 73 5.64 -1.67 -10.41
CA ALA A 73 5.22 -1.36 -9.03
C ALA A 73 4.80 -2.62 -8.24
N LEU A 74 4.10 -3.56 -8.87
CA LEU A 74 3.71 -4.83 -8.27
C LEU A 74 4.93 -5.72 -7.98
N SER A 75 5.92 -5.74 -8.86
CA SER A 75 7.15 -6.53 -8.64
C SER A 75 7.94 -6.10 -7.40
N GLY A 76 7.90 -4.80 -7.07
CA GLY A 76 8.56 -4.26 -5.88
C GLY A 76 7.80 -4.48 -4.57
N THR A 77 6.50 -4.83 -4.65
CA THR A 77 5.62 -4.93 -3.48
C THR A 77 5.14 -6.35 -3.19
N VAL A 78 5.15 -7.24 -4.19
CA VAL A 78 4.80 -8.66 -4.03
C VAL A 78 6.08 -9.48 -3.91
N GLY A 79 6.29 -10.07 -2.74
CA GLY A 79 7.46 -10.93 -2.50
C GLY A 79 7.20 -12.02 -1.47
N THR A 80 8.23 -12.81 -1.19
CA THR A 80 8.24 -13.85 -0.14
C THR A 80 7.89 -13.28 1.23
N GLY A 81 8.26 -12.02 1.50
CA GLY A 81 7.90 -11.30 2.72
C GLY A 81 6.40 -11.19 2.93
N ASN A 82 5.61 -10.99 1.87
CA ASN A 82 4.14 -10.90 2.00
C ASN A 82 3.54 -12.27 2.32
N ILE A 83 4.08 -13.34 1.74
CA ILE A 83 3.61 -14.71 2.00
C ILE A 83 3.90 -15.11 3.46
N ALA A 84 5.14 -14.92 3.89
CA ALA A 84 5.57 -15.22 5.27
C ALA A 84 4.88 -14.31 6.29
N GLY A 85 4.73 -13.02 5.97
CA GLY A 85 4.07 -12.04 6.83
C GLY A 85 2.59 -12.33 7.04
N VAL A 86 1.86 -12.70 5.97
CA VAL A 86 0.45 -13.14 6.09
C VAL A 86 0.36 -14.40 6.95
N ALA A 87 1.23 -15.39 6.73
CA ALA A 87 1.24 -16.62 7.51
C ALA A 87 1.49 -16.35 9.00
N LEU A 88 2.46 -15.49 9.32
CA LEU A 88 2.76 -15.07 10.69
C LEU A 88 1.59 -14.31 11.31
N ALA A 89 0.98 -13.38 10.58
CA ALA A 89 -0.14 -12.58 11.07
C ALA A 89 -1.36 -13.45 11.38
N ILE A 90 -1.65 -14.46 10.55
CA ILE A 90 -2.73 -15.42 10.81
C ILE A 90 -2.38 -16.35 11.97
N HIS A 91 -1.12 -16.80 12.05
CA HIS A 91 -0.67 -17.67 13.14
C HIS A 91 -0.80 -16.98 14.51
N LEU A 92 -0.41 -15.70 14.61
CA LEU A 92 -0.44 -14.94 15.86
C LEU A 92 -1.81 -14.30 16.14
N GLY A 93 -2.46 -13.73 15.13
CA GLY A 93 -3.71 -12.97 15.25
C GLY A 93 -4.98 -13.77 14.96
N GLY A 94 -4.85 -15.03 14.55
CA GLY A 94 -5.97 -15.88 14.13
C GLY A 94 -6.55 -15.51 12.76
N PRO A 95 -7.62 -16.19 12.33
CA PRO A 95 -8.20 -16.02 10.99
C PRO A 95 -8.79 -14.61 10.76
N ALA A 96 -9.15 -13.89 11.83
CA ALA A 96 -9.66 -12.52 11.74
C ALA A 96 -8.60 -11.52 11.21
N ALA A 97 -7.31 -11.85 11.30
CA ALA A 97 -6.24 -11.02 10.74
C ALA A 97 -6.44 -10.78 9.23
N LEU A 98 -6.91 -11.79 8.49
CA LEU A 98 -7.15 -11.67 7.05
C LEU A 98 -8.20 -10.61 6.73
N PHE A 99 -9.27 -10.53 7.52
CA PHE A 99 -10.31 -9.51 7.35
C PHE A 99 -9.70 -8.11 7.52
N TRP A 100 -8.91 -7.90 8.58
CA TRP A 100 -8.28 -6.62 8.82
C TRP A 100 -7.23 -6.25 7.77
N MET A 101 -6.51 -7.22 7.21
CA MET A 101 -5.60 -6.98 6.09
C MET A 101 -6.33 -6.49 4.84
N LEU A 102 -7.52 -7.01 4.56
CA LEU A 102 -8.34 -6.51 3.44
C LEU A 102 -8.86 -5.10 3.72
N VAL A 103 -9.30 -4.82 4.95
CA VAL A 103 -9.75 -3.48 5.35
C VAL A 103 -8.62 -2.45 5.24
N THR A 104 -7.44 -2.75 5.75
CA THR A 104 -6.28 -1.85 5.66
C THR A 104 -5.82 -1.69 4.22
N ALA A 105 -5.88 -2.74 3.39
CA ALA A 105 -5.61 -2.62 1.96
C ALA A 105 -6.60 -1.68 1.26
N MET A 106 -7.90 -1.79 1.55
CA MET A 106 -8.92 -0.87 0.98
C MET A 106 -8.66 0.59 1.35
N VAL A 107 -8.28 0.85 2.60
CA VAL A 107 -7.93 2.21 3.06
C VAL A 107 -6.62 2.69 2.42
N GLY A 108 -5.62 1.81 2.32
CA GLY A 108 -4.31 2.09 1.75
C GLY A 108 -4.33 2.38 0.25
N MET A 109 -5.30 1.84 -0.51
CA MET A 109 -5.47 2.17 -1.93
C MET A 109 -5.62 3.68 -2.16
N THR A 110 -6.35 4.38 -1.27
CA THR A 110 -6.51 5.82 -1.39
C THR A 110 -5.21 6.58 -1.09
N THR A 111 -4.46 6.16 -0.06
CA THR A 111 -3.16 6.75 0.25
C THR A 111 -2.21 6.57 -0.94
N LYS A 112 -2.18 5.38 -1.54
CA LYS A 112 -1.32 5.11 -2.70
C LYS A 112 -1.76 5.92 -3.92
N PHE A 113 -3.06 6.10 -4.12
CA PHE A 113 -3.60 6.96 -5.18
C PHE A 113 -3.09 8.41 -5.03
N VAL A 114 -3.11 8.97 -3.82
CA VAL A 114 -2.60 10.33 -3.56
C VAL A 114 -1.08 10.42 -3.74
N GLU A 115 -0.33 9.36 -3.41
CA GLU A 115 1.13 9.34 -3.55
C GLU A 115 1.61 9.37 -5.00
N VAL A 116 0.83 8.80 -5.93
CA VAL A 116 1.19 8.65 -7.34
C VAL A 116 0.39 9.55 -8.28
N THR A 117 -0.47 10.41 -7.73
CA THR A 117 -1.15 11.50 -8.46
C THR A 117 -0.26 12.73 -8.48
#